data_AF-A0A2T7NY26-F1
#
_entry.id   AF-A0A2T7NY26-F1
#
_cell.length_a   1.000
_cell.length_b   1.000
_cell.length_c   1.000
_cell.angle_alpha   90.00
_cell.angle_beta   90.00
_cell.angle_gamma   90.00
#
_symmetry.space_group_name_H-M   'P 1'
#
loop_
_entity.id
_entity.type
_entity.pdbx_description
1 polymer ?
#
loop_
_entity_poly.entity_id
_entity_poly.type
_entity_poly.pdbx_seq_one_letter_code
_entity_poly.pdbx_strand_id
1 'polypeptide(L)'
;MLAPGQAQAASPPAFRPRVGRRQQGAGPHRHRHHHRTRRQLQNVTSGRSPSPWLVDKLTMTTAMVLLLLHNLAVVSALTCDLCRPSSCSPLRPDCPPGDVVLDVCGCCTVCARQVNESCGGVYGLLGRCADHLECFIAPPPVGQAITGHEEGVCKGESNRRWWSSTALSFSKDV
;
A
#
# COMPACT_ATOMS: atom_id res chain seq x y z
N MET A 1 40.15 17.89 12.46
CA MET A 1 40.87 17.16 11.39
C MET A 1 40.59 15.67 11.56
N LEU A 2 40.35 14.97 10.44
CA LEU A 2 40.12 13.52 10.25
C LEU A 2 38.69 12.96 10.45
N ALA A 3 37.91 13.03 9.36
CA ALA A 3 37.22 11.87 8.76
C ALA A 3 38.11 11.36 7.59
N PRO A 4 37.88 10.23 6.88
CA PRO A 4 36.68 9.38 6.82
C PRO A 4 36.95 7.85 6.78
N GLY A 5 35.88 7.04 6.85
CA GLY A 5 35.91 5.60 6.57
C GLY A 5 34.61 5.16 5.90
N GLN A 6 34.60 5.12 4.56
CA GLN A 6 33.50 4.64 3.74
C GLN A 6 33.60 3.13 3.53
N ALA A 7 32.50 2.39 3.75
CA ALA A 7 32.37 0.99 3.35
C ALA A 7 31.44 0.90 2.14
N GLN A 8 31.89 0.12 1.14
CA GLN A 8 31.44 0.11 -0.25
C GLN A 8 30.21 -0.78 -0.48
N ALA A 9 29.36 -0.34 -1.41
CA ALA A 9 28.23 -1.06 -1.95
C ALA A 9 28.69 -2.21 -2.87
N ALA A 10 28.13 -3.41 -2.68
CA ALA A 10 28.31 -4.56 -3.57
C ALA A 10 27.17 -4.64 -4.59
N SER A 11 27.51 -4.63 -5.88
CA SER A 11 26.58 -4.79 -7.01
C SER A 11 26.45 -6.27 -7.44
N PRO A 12 25.33 -6.69 -8.06
CA PRO A 12 25.07 -8.09 -8.42
C PRO A 12 25.70 -8.51 -9.78
N PRO A 13 25.97 -9.80 -10.01
CA PRO A 13 26.51 -10.28 -11.28
C PRO A 13 25.43 -10.49 -12.36
N ALA A 14 25.75 -10.03 -13.57
CA ALA A 14 25.00 -10.25 -14.80
C ALA A 14 25.29 -11.65 -15.38
N PHE A 15 24.26 -12.41 -15.74
CA PHE A 15 24.39 -13.68 -16.48
C PHE A 15 23.74 -13.56 -17.87
N ARG A 16 24.55 -13.84 -18.90
CA ARG A 16 24.24 -13.74 -20.34
C ARG A 16 23.45 -14.96 -20.85
N PRO A 17 22.60 -14.81 -21.89
CA PRO A 17 21.87 -15.91 -22.50
C PRO A 17 22.75 -16.71 -23.48
N ARG A 18 22.58 -18.04 -23.52
CA ARG A 18 23.17 -18.93 -24.52
C ARG A 18 22.23 -19.07 -25.72
N VAL A 19 22.72 -18.64 -26.88
CA VAL A 19 22.16 -18.88 -28.21
C VAL A 19 22.42 -20.32 -28.64
N GLY A 20 21.44 -20.91 -29.33
CA GLY A 20 21.37 -22.33 -29.66
C GLY A 20 22.28 -22.83 -30.78
N ARG A 21 22.19 -24.14 -31.02
CA ARG A 21 22.69 -24.79 -32.24
C ARG A 21 21.73 -25.90 -32.68
N ARG A 22 21.11 -25.68 -33.84
CA ARG A 22 20.47 -26.68 -34.69
C ARG A 22 21.55 -27.57 -35.32
N GLN A 23 21.38 -28.88 -35.33
CA GLN A 23 21.89 -29.74 -36.39
C GLN A 23 20.88 -30.85 -36.72
N GLN A 24 20.55 -30.94 -38.00
CA GLN A 24 19.78 -31.99 -38.65
C GLN A 24 20.76 -33.09 -39.12
N GLY A 25 20.35 -34.35 -39.08
CA GLY A 25 21.11 -35.47 -39.66
C GLY A 25 20.20 -36.67 -39.85
N ALA A 26 20.02 -37.08 -41.10
CA ALA A 26 19.13 -38.13 -41.57
C ALA A 26 19.84 -39.50 -41.70
N GLY A 27 19.07 -40.59 -41.64
CA GLY A 27 19.40 -41.82 -42.39
C GLY A 27 19.30 -43.14 -41.60
N PRO A 28 18.99 -44.27 -42.28
CA PRO A 28 18.01 -45.25 -41.78
C PRO A 28 18.58 -46.66 -41.57
N HIS A 29 18.00 -47.46 -40.67
CA HIS A 29 18.12 -48.92 -40.75
C HIS A 29 16.86 -49.65 -40.25
N ARG A 30 16.59 -50.76 -40.93
CA ARG A 30 15.33 -51.48 -41.12
C ARG A 30 15.22 -52.68 -40.15
N HIS A 31 13.97 -53.04 -39.85
CA HIS A 31 13.44 -54.36 -39.43
C HIS A 31 13.81 -54.93 -38.04
N ARG A 32 12.78 -55.09 -37.17
CA ARG A 32 12.16 -56.42 -36.93
C ARG A 32 10.91 -56.32 -36.05
N HIS A 33 9.93 -57.16 -36.38
CA HIS A 33 8.66 -57.33 -35.70
C HIS A 33 8.82 -57.91 -34.29
N HIS A 34 8.10 -57.35 -33.32
CA HIS A 34 7.59 -58.10 -32.17
C HIS A 34 6.16 -57.66 -31.86
N HIS A 35 5.22 -58.57 -32.11
CA HIS A 35 3.89 -58.55 -31.51
C HIS A 35 4.06 -58.68 -30.00
N ARG A 36 3.79 -57.60 -29.26
CA ARG A 36 3.42 -57.67 -27.85
C ARG A 36 2.14 -56.88 -27.70
N THR A 37 1.04 -57.60 -27.62
CA THR A 37 -0.28 -57.09 -27.23
C THR A 37 -0.13 -56.43 -25.86
N ARG A 38 0.09 -55.11 -25.84
CA ARG A 38 -0.19 -54.30 -24.67
C ARG A 38 -1.69 -54.40 -24.46
N ARG A 39 -2.10 -55.23 -23.50
CA ARG A 39 -3.35 -55.03 -22.78
C ARG A 39 -3.29 -53.59 -22.26
N GLN A 40 -3.93 -52.66 -22.96
CA GLN A 40 -4.29 -51.39 -22.36
C GLN A 40 -5.18 -51.76 -21.19
N LEU A 41 -4.66 -51.62 -19.97
CA LEU A 41 -5.49 -51.26 -18.84
C LEU A 41 -6.05 -49.88 -19.19
N GLN A 42 -7.14 -49.87 -19.95
CA GLN A 42 -8.05 -48.74 -19.93
C GLN A 42 -8.58 -48.74 -18.51
N ASN A 43 -7.97 -47.92 -17.65
CA ASN A 43 -8.64 -47.46 -16.44
C ASN A 43 -9.90 -46.73 -16.93
N VAL A 44 -11.01 -47.48 -16.97
CA VAL A 44 -12.35 -46.91 -17.03
C VAL A 44 -12.56 -46.24 -15.68
N THR A 45 -11.93 -45.09 -15.47
CA THR A 45 -12.44 -44.12 -14.51
C THR A 45 -13.60 -43.44 -15.21
N SER A 46 -14.78 -44.04 -15.09
CA SER A 46 -16.08 -43.41 -15.33
C SER A 46 -16.31 -42.31 -14.29
N GLY A 47 -15.38 -41.36 -14.20
CA GLY A 47 -15.60 -40.10 -13.53
C GLY A 47 -16.49 -39.27 -14.45
N ARG A 48 -17.78 -39.20 -14.13
CA ARG A 48 -18.72 -38.25 -14.74
C ARG A 48 -18.14 -36.85 -14.55
N SER A 49 -17.41 -36.36 -15.55
CA SER A 49 -16.88 -35.00 -15.55
C SER A 49 -18.07 -34.06 -15.39
N PRO A 50 -18.10 -33.16 -14.38
CA PRO A 50 -19.13 -32.15 -14.30
C PRO A 50 -19.12 -31.34 -15.60
N SER A 51 -20.29 -30.92 -16.07
CA SER A 51 -20.41 -30.14 -17.29
C SER A 51 -19.56 -28.85 -17.13
N PRO A 52 -18.85 -28.40 -18.20
CA PRO A 52 -18.02 -27.18 -18.15
C PRO A 52 -18.78 -25.97 -17.59
N TRP A 53 -20.07 -25.88 -17.91
CA TRP A 53 -20.98 -24.84 -17.42
C TRP A 53 -21.25 -24.86 -15.91
N LEU A 54 -21.14 -26.01 -15.24
CA LEU A 54 -21.31 -26.12 -13.79
C LEU A 54 -20.05 -25.70 -13.03
N VAL A 55 -18.86 -26.00 -13.56
CA VAL A 55 -17.60 -25.57 -12.94
C VAL A 55 -17.42 -24.06 -13.09
N ASP A 56 -17.81 -23.47 -14.21
CA ASP A 56 -17.72 -22.02 -14.43
C ASP A 56 -18.66 -21.21 -13.53
N LYS A 57 -19.88 -21.71 -13.27
CA LYS A 57 -20.80 -21.04 -12.35
C LYS A 57 -20.31 -21.08 -10.91
N LEU A 58 -19.71 -22.20 -10.49
CA LEU A 58 -19.21 -22.37 -9.12
C LEU A 58 -17.90 -21.59 -8.88
N THR A 59 -17.03 -21.48 -9.88
CA THR A 59 -15.82 -20.64 -9.81
C THR A 59 -16.17 -19.15 -9.81
N MET A 60 -17.18 -18.73 -10.58
CA MET A 60 -17.64 -17.34 -10.59
C MET A 60 -18.30 -16.93 -9.28
N THR A 61 -19.16 -17.77 -8.69
CA THR A 61 -19.80 -17.46 -7.40
C THR A 61 -18.79 -17.44 -6.26
N THR A 62 -17.84 -18.38 -6.23
CA THR A 62 -16.76 -18.36 -5.23
C THR A 62 -15.86 -17.13 -5.40
N ALA A 63 -15.48 -16.76 -6.64
CA ALA A 63 -14.72 -15.54 -6.90
C ALA A 63 -15.47 -14.28 -6.45
N MET A 64 -16.77 -14.17 -6.72
CA MET A 64 -17.60 -13.04 -6.27
C MET A 64 -17.74 -12.99 -4.75
N VAL A 65 -17.93 -14.13 -4.08
CA VAL A 65 -17.98 -14.20 -2.62
C VAL A 65 -16.63 -13.81 -2.01
N LEU A 66 -15.52 -14.29 -2.57
CA LEU A 66 -14.18 -13.91 -2.13
C LEU A 66 -13.92 -12.41 -2.31
N LEU A 67 -14.36 -11.84 -3.44
CA LEU A 67 -14.28 -10.40 -3.69
C LEU A 67 -15.11 -9.61 -2.67
N LEU A 68 -16.34 -10.06 -2.37
CA LEU A 68 -17.20 -9.42 -1.39
C LEU A 68 -16.59 -9.45 0.02
N LEU A 69 -16.04 -10.59 0.45
CA LEU A 69 -15.37 -10.74 1.74
C LEU A 69 -14.13 -9.84 1.87
N HIS A 70 -13.32 -9.72 0.81
CA HIS A 70 -12.18 -8.81 0.79
C HIS A 70 -12.61 -7.35 0.93
N ASN A 71 -13.65 -6.93 0.20
CA ASN A 71 -14.15 -5.56 0.30
C ASN A 71 -14.74 -5.27 1.67
N LEU A 72 -15.44 -6.24 2.29
CA LEU A 72 -16.01 -6.06 3.64
C LEU A 72 -14.92 -5.81 4.70
N ALA A 73 -13.78 -6.51 4.61
CA ALA A 73 -12.64 -6.32 5.50
C ALA A 73 -11.92 -4.97 5.28
N VAL A 74 -11.94 -4.45 4.05
CA VAL A 74 -11.36 -3.13 3.73
C VAL A 74 -12.23 -2.00 4.26
N VAL A 75 -13.56 -2.13 4.20
CA VAL A 75 -14.50 -1.09 4.67
C VAL A 75 -14.34 -0.84 6.18
N SER A 76 -14.07 -1.87 6.99
CA SER A 76 -13.80 -1.70 8.42
C SER A 76 -12.58 -0.84 8.71
N ALA A 77 -11.61 -0.73 7.79
CA ALA A 77 -10.42 0.09 8.00
C ALA A 77 -10.68 1.60 7.85
N LEU A 78 -11.83 1.99 7.30
CA LEU A 78 -12.22 3.39 7.10
C LEU A 78 -13.18 3.91 8.18
N THR A 79 -13.61 3.02 9.08
CA THR A 79 -14.51 3.34 10.19
C THR A 79 -13.82 3.12 11.51
N CYS A 80 -14.10 3.97 12.49
CA CYS A 80 -13.58 3.76 13.83
C CYS A 80 -14.35 2.63 14.55
N ASP A 81 -13.60 1.71 15.13
CA ASP A 81 -14.14 0.70 16.03
C ASP A 81 -14.55 1.29 17.38
N LEU A 82 -15.24 0.47 18.19
CA LEU A 82 -15.51 0.80 19.59
C LEU A 82 -14.21 1.09 20.34
N CYS A 83 -14.14 2.26 20.99
CA CYS A 83 -12.94 2.67 21.71
C CYS A 83 -12.64 1.69 22.85
N ARG A 84 -11.47 1.04 22.76
CA ARG A 84 -10.95 0.13 23.78
C ARG A 84 -9.53 0.57 24.19
N PRO A 85 -9.39 1.37 25.27
CA PRO A 85 -8.11 1.93 25.68
C PRO A 85 -7.02 0.88 25.96
N SER A 86 -7.42 -0.33 26.38
CA SER A 86 -6.49 -1.44 26.62
C SER A 86 -5.81 -1.96 25.35
N SER A 87 -6.35 -1.65 24.17
CA SER A 87 -5.81 -2.05 22.87
C SER A 87 -4.87 -0.99 22.26
N CYS A 88 -4.71 0.16 22.91
CA CYS A 88 -3.87 1.23 22.41
C CYS A 88 -2.38 0.84 22.48
N SER A 89 -1.63 1.26 21.46
CA SER A 89 -0.18 1.14 21.49
C SER A 89 0.39 2.06 22.58
N PRO A 90 1.45 1.64 23.29
CA PRO A 90 2.11 2.50 24.25
C PRO A 90 2.69 3.74 23.56
N LEU A 91 2.63 4.86 24.27
CA LEU A 91 3.17 6.13 23.78
C LEU A 91 4.68 5.99 23.55
N ARG A 92 5.17 6.59 22.46
CA ARG A 92 6.59 6.46 22.11
C ARG A 92 7.46 7.28 23.08
N PRO A 93 8.62 6.77 23.52
CA PRO A 93 9.44 7.45 24.53
C PRO A 93 10.03 8.79 24.09
N ASP A 94 10.03 9.08 22.79
CA ASP A 94 10.49 10.33 22.18
C ASP A 94 9.40 11.40 22.06
N CYS A 95 8.15 11.13 22.50
CA CYS A 95 7.13 12.18 22.48
C CYS A 95 7.55 13.34 23.40
N PRO A 96 7.47 14.59 22.92
CA PRO A 96 7.72 15.75 23.76
C PRO A 96 6.75 15.78 24.95
N PRO A 97 7.24 16.11 26.16
CA PRO A 97 6.42 16.10 27.36
C PRO A 97 5.30 17.14 27.26
N GLY A 98 4.06 16.69 27.40
CA GLY A 98 2.87 17.53 27.30
C GLY A 98 2.26 17.63 25.90
N ASP A 99 2.95 17.16 24.86
CA ASP A 99 2.44 17.20 23.48
C ASP A 99 1.83 15.86 23.07
N VAL A 100 0.67 15.56 23.65
CA VAL A 100 -0.12 14.38 23.33
C VAL A 100 -1.51 14.78 22.84
N VAL A 101 -1.98 14.07 21.83
CA VAL A 101 -3.31 14.27 21.24
C VAL A 101 -4.00 12.92 21.10
N LEU A 102 -5.31 12.93 20.89
CA LEU A 102 -6.03 11.72 20.50
C LEU A 102 -5.73 11.38 19.04
N ASP A 103 -5.79 10.09 18.71
CA ASP A 103 -5.75 9.61 17.34
C ASP A 103 -6.94 10.12 16.49
N VAL A 104 -7.01 9.69 15.23
CA VAL A 104 -8.06 10.11 14.28
C VAL A 104 -9.45 9.67 14.74
N CYS A 105 -9.52 8.59 15.52
CA CYS A 105 -10.74 8.01 16.06
C CYS A 105 -11.13 8.57 17.43
N GLY A 106 -10.29 9.41 18.04
CA GLY A 106 -10.55 10.00 19.35
C GLY A 106 -10.38 9.02 20.52
N CYS A 107 -9.69 7.89 20.34
CA CYS A 107 -9.58 6.85 21.37
C CYS A 107 -8.22 6.79 22.05
N CYS A 108 -7.16 6.57 21.26
CA CYS A 108 -5.82 6.39 21.82
C CYS A 108 -5.05 7.70 21.89
N THR A 109 -4.26 7.87 22.94
CA THR A 109 -3.29 8.98 23.05
C THR A 109 -2.04 8.68 22.23
N VAL A 110 -1.67 9.63 21.37
CA VAL A 110 -0.52 9.56 20.46
C VAL A 110 0.32 10.84 20.56
N CYS A 111 1.59 10.82 20.10
CA CYS A 111 2.38 12.05 20.05
C CYS A 111 1.68 13.06 19.13
N ALA A 112 1.62 14.31 19.55
CA ALA A 112 1.20 15.39 18.69
C ALA A 112 2.27 15.72 17.65
N ARG A 113 1.84 16.17 16.47
CA ARG A 113 2.74 16.66 15.42
C ARG A 113 3.37 17.98 15.80
N GLN A 114 4.68 18.08 15.58
CA GLN A 114 5.51 19.19 15.98
C GLN A 114 5.68 20.22 14.86
N VAL A 115 6.30 21.35 15.18
CA VAL A 115 6.54 22.42 14.21
C VAL A 115 7.19 21.87 12.95
N ASN A 116 6.63 22.24 11.81
CA ASN A 116 7.11 21.85 10.48
C ASN A 116 6.94 20.36 10.12
N GLU A 117 6.20 19.59 10.91
CA GLU A 117 5.76 18.24 10.55
C GLU A 117 4.46 18.27 9.75
N SER A 118 4.21 17.21 8.97
CA SER A 118 2.98 17.04 8.22
C SER A 118 1.79 16.73 9.12
N CYS A 119 0.62 17.26 8.74
CA CYS A 119 -0.63 17.11 9.48
C CYS A 119 -1.84 17.09 8.54
N GLY A 120 -3.01 16.67 9.04
CA GLY A 120 -4.23 16.60 8.24
C GLY A 120 -4.22 15.42 7.27
N GLY A 121 -4.42 15.68 5.97
CA GLY A 121 -4.56 14.65 4.95
C GLY A 121 -5.91 13.92 5.03
N VAL A 122 -6.08 12.93 4.14
CA VAL A 122 -7.29 12.09 4.06
C VAL A 122 -7.64 11.50 5.43
N TYR A 123 -8.85 11.78 5.93
CA TYR A 123 -9.34 11.40 7.26
C TYR A 123 -8.47 11.84 8.46
N GLY A 124 -7.55 12.79 8.28
CA GLY A 124 -6.61 13.19 9.33
C GLY A 124 -5.50 12.17 9.61
N LEU A 125 -5.23 11.24 8.67
CA LEU A 125 -4.24 10.16 8.85
C LEU A 125 -2.80 10.65 9.03
N LEU A 126 -2.47 11.88 8.60
CA LEU A 126 -1.15 12.46 8.87
C LEU A 126 -1.01 12.92 10.32
N GLY A 127 -2.10 13.01 11.08
CA GLY A 127 -2.11 13.32 12.49
C GLY A 127 -2.48 14.77 12.82
N ARG A 128 -2.56 15.05 14.12
CA ARG A 128 -2.96 16.34 14.68
C ARG A 128 -1.75 17.03 15.32
N CYS A 129 -1.65 18.35 15.13
CA CYS A 129 -0.62 19.17 15.75
C CYS A 129 -0.80 19.27 17.27
N ALA A 130 0.28 19.61 17.99
CA ALA A 130 0.20 19.98 19.40
C ALA A 130 -0.77 21.15 19.63
N ASP A 131 -1.33 21.28 20.84
CA ASP A 131 -2.38 22.26 21.15
C ASP A 131 -1.98 23.72 20.86
N HIS A 132 -0.68 24.02 20.90
CA HIS A 132 -0.12 25.34 20.63
C HIS A 132 0.23 25.58 19.15
N LEU A 133 -0.11 24.64 18.27
CA LEU A 133 0.18 24.65 16.84
C LEU A 133 -1.10 24.48 16.02
N GLU A 134 -1.13 25.07 14.84
CA GLU A 134 -2.23 24.96 13.90
C GLU A 134 -1.79 24.20 12.64
N CYS A 135 -2.65 23.31 12.14
CA CYS A 135 -2.39 22.59 10.90
C CYS A 135 -2.71 23.48 9.71
N PHE A 136 -1.67 23.97 9.06
CA PHE A 136 -1.81 24.89 7.94
C PHE A 136 -1.82 24.14 6.60
N ILE A 137 -2.95 24.18 5.91
CA ILE A 137 -3.13 23.63 4.56
C ILE A 137 -2.91 24.77 3.55
N ALA A 138 -2.00 24.57 2.59
CA ALA A 138 -1.77 25.55 1.54
C ALA A 138 -3.03 25.68 0.67
N PRO A 139 -3.43 26.91 0.29
CA PRO A 139 -4.57 27.10 -0.59
C PRO A 139 -4.30 26.39 -1.92
N PRO A 140 -5.27 25.66 -2.47
CA PRO A 140 -5.10 25.00 -3.75
C PRO A 140 -5.01 26.05 -4.87
N PRO A 141 -4.48 25.67 -6.05
CA PRO A 141 -4.48 26.53 -7.22
C PRO A 141 -5.89 27.07 -7.54
N VAL A 142 -5.95 28.29 -8.09
CA VAL A 142 -7.21 28.98 -8.39
C VAL A 142 -8.17 28.09 -9.18
N GLY A 143 -9.40 27.94 -8.69
CA GLY A 143 -10.44 27.12 -9.30
C GLY A 143 -10.60 25.71 -8.69
N GLN A 144 -9.83 25.36 -7.67
CA GLN A 144 -10.00 24.10 -6.93
C GLN A 144 -10.56 24.35 -5.51
N ALA A 145 -11.44 23.46 -5.05
CA ALA A 145 -12.02 23.51 -3.71
C ALA A 145 -11.13 22.78 -2.69
N ILE A 146 -11.15 23.24 -1.43
CA ILE A 146 -10.57 22.51 -0.30
C ILE A 146 -11.55 21.39 0.08
N THR A 147 -11.08 20.16 -0.01
CA THR A 147 -11.85 18.92 0.17
C THR A 147 -11.65 18.30 1.56
N GLY A 148 -10.73 18.83 2.37
CA GLY A 148 -10.34 18.25 3.67
C GLY A 148 -9.43 17.04 3.55
N HIS A 149 -8.90 16.75 2.35
CA HIS A 149 -7.97 15.67 2.06
C HIS A 149 -6.53 16.18 1.91
N GLU A 150 -6.36 17.50 1.96
CA GLU A 150 -5.09 18.16 1.73
C GLU A 150 -4.14 17.96 2.91
N GLU A 151 -2.87 17.79 2.57
CA GLU A 151 -1.79 17.69 3.54
C GLU A 151 -1.37 19.10 3.96
N GLY A 152 -1.24 19.31 5.27
CA GLY A 152 -0.80 20.56 5.87
C GLY A 152 0.52 20.43 6.61
N VAL A 153 0.96 21.53 7.21
CA VAL A 153 2.16 21.60 8.05
C VAL A 153 1.84 22.31 9.36
N CYS A 154 2.30 21.77 10.49
CA CYS A 154 2.08 22.39 11.80
C CYS A 154 2.89 23.69 11.95
N LYS A 155 2.21 24.79 12.28
CA LYS A 155 2.82 26.11 12.46
C LYS A 155 2.37 26.72 13.79
N GLY A 156 3.28 27.42 14.47
CA GLY A 156 2.97 28.16 15.70
C GLY A 156 2.37 29.54 15.45
N GLU A 157 1.89 30.16 16.53
CA GLU A 157 1.16 31.44 16.52
C GLU A 157 1.92 32.60 15.87
N SER A 158 3.25 32.68 16.04
CA SER A 158 4.11 33.71 15.40
C SER A 158 4.00 33.72 13.87
N ASN A 159 3.73 32.56 13.26
CA ASN A 159 3.62 32.42 11.81
C ASN A 159 2.26 32.89 11.24
N ARG A 160 1.22 33.08 12.08
CA ARG A 160 -0.05 33.71 11.65
C ARG A 160 0.17 35.15 11.16
N ARG A 161 1.17 35.85 11.72
CA ARG A 161 1.51 37.23 11.35
C ARG A 161 2.29 37.33 10.02
N TRP A 162 3.08 36.31 9.69
CA TRP A 162 3.74 36.20 8.39
C TRP A 162 2.74 35.80 7.29
N TRP A 163 1.85 34.84 7.55
CA TRP A 163 0.85 34.44 6.56
C TRP A 163 -0.21 35.52 6.29
N SER A 164 -0.62 36.32 7.28
CA SER A 164 -1.46 37.50 7.00
C SER A 164 -0.75 38.48 6.05
N SER A 165 0.58 38.58 6.12
CA SER A 165 1.38 39.38 5.18
C SER A 165 1.50 38.74 3.79
N THR A 166 1.55 37.41 3.69
CA THR A 166 1.59 36.68 2.40
C THR A 166 0.22 36.55 1.73
N ALA A 167 -0.86 36.39 2.51
CA ALA A 167 -2.24 36.41 2.04
C ALA A 167 -2.66 37.82 1.54
N LEU A 168 -2.14 38.88 2.17
CA LEU A 168 -2.23 40.25 1.65
C LEU A 168 -1.41 40.47 0.37
N SER A 169 -0.41 39.63 0.10
CA SER A 169 0.32 39.67 -1.17
C SER A 169 -0.50 39.01 -2.30
N PHE A 170 -1.27 37.96 -2.00
CA PHE A 170 -2.22 37.35 -2.97
C PHE A 170 -3.43 38.25 -3.29
N SER A 171 -3.85 39.10 -2.34
CA SER A 171 -5.00 39.99 -2.52
C SER A 171 -4.65 41.31 -3.24
N LYS A 172 -3.39 41.53 -3.63
CA LYS A 172 -2.94 42.73 -4.35
C LYS A 172 -2.76 42.54 -5.86
N ASP A 173 -3.03 41.33 -6.36
CA ASP A 173 -2.86 40.97 -7.78
C ASP A 173 -4.20 40.66 -8.51
N VAL A 174 -5.32 41.29 -8.11
CA VAL A 174 -6.59 41.31 -8.86
C VAL A 174 -7.04 42.74 -9.13
#